data_AF-A0A945CLV6-F1
#
_entry.id   AF-A0A945CLV6-F1
#
_cell.length_a   1.000
_cell.length_b   1.000
_cell.length_c   1.000
_cell.angle_alpha   90.00
_cell.angle_beta   90.00
_cell.angle_gamma   90.00
#
_symmetry.space_group_name_H-M   'P 1'
#
loop_
_entity.id
_entity.type
_entity.pdbx_description
1 polymer ?
#
loop_
_entity_poly.entity_id
_entity_poly.type
_entity_poly.pdbx_seq_one_letter_code
_entity_poly.pdbx_strand_id
1 'polypeptide(L)'
;MSQKTTRIGLIGYGQIGKAVHQMIDADPDNGMEICFIHDLSPDILADVPGDLALKDLADFAQSSPDLVVEMAHPDVTRQWGQKIVEKTNYMLVSVTAMADREIEQMLEETAKKAGTRVFVPHGGVVGSDALLENRDVWESVDIVMKKNPKNVDCAAVGLNPDDIKEETVLYDGPTRGVCPKFPRNVNTHATIALAGIGFDRTHSLLVVNPEWNTAVVAIHAKGPGVDLHVERIESITGVPGASTPASIYNSIQMIGATGPGIHLR
;
A
#
# COMPACT_ATOMS: atom_id res chain seq x y z
N MET A 1 -21.04 -23.45 13.85
CA MET A 1 -19.77 -23.66 13.12
C MET A 1 -18.79 -22.68 13.74
N SER A 2 -17.63 -23.12 14.23
CA SER A 2 -16.64 -22.15 14.74
C SER A 2 -16.22 -21.25 13.58
N GLN A 3 -16.14 -19.95 13.84
CA GLN A 3 -15.64 -18.99 12.87
C GLN A 3 -14.22 -19.42 12.48
N LYS A 4 -13.94 -19.59 11.19
CA LYS A 4 -12.61 -19.98 10.72
C LYS A 4 -11.67 -18.80 10.97
N THR A 5 -10.67 -18.97 11.84
CA THR A 5 -9.62 -17.97 12.05
C THR A 5 -8.79 -17.82 10.78
N THR A 6 -8.61 -16.58 10.31
CA THR A 6 -7.78 -16.25 9.15
C THR A 6 -6.33 -16.11 9.58
N ARG A 7 -5.43 -16.90 8.98
CA ARG A 7 -4.01 -16.95 9.34
C ARG A 7 -3.20 -15.98 8.48
N ILE A 8 -2.55 -15.01 9.10
CA ILE A 8 -1.91 -13.88 8.41
C ILE A 8 -0.40 -13.98 8.54
N GLY A 9 0.31 -13.92 7.42
CA GLY A 9 1.75 -13.75 7.37
C GLY A 9 2.12 -12.30 7.13
N LEU A 10 3.05 -11.73 7.91
CA LEU A 10 3.50 -10.35 7.74
C LEU A 10 4.91 -10.32 7.15
N ILE A 11 5.12 -9.51 6.11
CA ILE A 11 6.44 -9.20 5.55
C ILE A 11 6.71 -7.70 5.73
N GLY A 12 7.77 -7.35 6.44
CA GLY A 12 8.08 -6.00 6.87
C GLY A 12 7.51 -5.72 8.25
N TYR A 13 8.40 -5.67 9.24
CA TYR A 13 8.07 -5.49 10.65
C TYR A 13 8.63 -4.18 11.23
N GLY A 14 8.67 -3.15 10.38
CA GLY A 14 8.91 -1.76 10.79
C GLY A 14 7.72 -1.15 11.55
N GLN A 15 7.63 0.18 11.57
CA GLN A 15 6.57 0.91 12.30
C GLN A 15 5.14 0.48 11.90
N ILE A 16 4.89 0.34 10.59
CA ILE A 16 3.57 -0.06 10.06
C ILE A 16 3.26 -1.51 10.45
N GLY A 17 4.18 -2.45 10.19
CA GLY A 17 3.99 -3.87 10.49
C GLY A 17 3.74 -4.13 11.99
N LYS A 18 4.49 -3.45 12.87
CA LYS A 18 4.26 -3.51 14.32
C LYS A 18 2.89 -2.98 14.73
N ALA A 19 2.46 -1.86 14.15
CA ALA A 19 1.15 -1.28 14.43
C ALA A 19 0.01 -2.20 13.97
N VAL A 20 0.11 -2.80 12.78
CA VAL A 20 -0.88 -3.76 12.27
C VAL A 20 -0.94 -5.01 13.15
N HIS A 21 0.21 -5.57 13.53
CA HIS A 21 0.27 -6.71 14.46
C HIS A 21 -0.42 -6.38 15.80
N GLN A 22 -0.10 -5.24 16.39
CA GLN A 22 -0.74 -4.78 17.64
C GLN A 22 -2.25 -4.60 17.51
N MET A 23 -2.74 -4.09 16.36
CA MET A 23 -4.19 -3.97 16.12
C MET A 23 -4.88 -5.33 16.02
N ILE A 24 -4.22 -6.33 15.44
CA ILE A 24 -4.73 -7.71 15.37
C ILE A 24 -4.77 -8.35 16.76
N ASP A 25 -3.70 -8.22 17.55
CA ASP A 25 -3.63 -8.81 18.89
C ASP A 25 -4.54 -8.12 19.91
N ALA A 26 -4.90 -6.86 19.68
CA ALA A 26 -5.76 -6.09 20.59
C ALA A 26 -7.22 -6.57 20.62
N ASP A 27 -7.67 -7.30 19.60
CA ASP A 27 -9.03 -7.82 19.49
C ASP A 27 -9.02 -9.35 19.26
N PRO A 28 -9.03 -10.17 20.33
CA PRO A 28 -9.01 -11.63 20.21
C PRO A 28 -10.21 -12.23 19.45
N ASP A 29 -11.31 -11.47 19.32
CA ASP A 29 -12.54 -11.92 18.67
C ASP A 29 -12.62 -11.49 17.19
N ASN A 30 -11.58 -10.85 16.66
CA ASN A 30 -11.53 -10.40 15.27
C ASN A 30 -11.41 -11.55 14.25
N GLY A 31 -11.21 -12.79 14.71
CA GLY A 31 -11.13 -13.98 13.86
C GLY A 31 -9.88 -14.05 13.01
N MET A 32 -8.79 -13.41 13.45
CA MET A 32 -7.50 -13.38 12.77
C MET A 32 -6.38 -13.80 13.71
N GLU A 33 -5.32 -14.41 13.17
CA GLU A 33 -4.10 -14.70 13.92
C GLU A 33 -2.86 -14.43 13.05
N ILE A 34 -1.76 -14.02 13.68
CA ILE A 34 -0.46 -13.96 12.99
C ILE A 34 0.17 -15.35 13.03
N CYS A 35 0.56 -15.86 11.86
CA CYS A 35 1.19 -17.18 11.71
C CYS A 35 2.68 -17.12 11.35
N PHE A 36 3.16 -15.98 10.86
CA PHE A 36 4.57 -15.67 10.77
C PHE A 36 4.82 -14.17 10.57
N ILE A 37 6.04 -13.75 10.87
CA ILE A 37 6.57 -12.41 10.66
C ILE A 37 7.98 -12.55 10.06
N HIS A 38 8.18 -11.89 8.92
CA HIS A 38 9.47 -11.81 8.25
C HIS A 38 9.90 -10.35 8.08
N ASP A 39 11.18 -10.07 8.28
CA ASP A 39 11.81 -8.79 7.95
C ASP A 39 13.21 -9.06 7.39
N LEU A 40 13.66 -8.23 6.46
CA LEU A 40 15.00 -8.32 5.89
C LEU A 40 16.09 -8.02 6.91
N SER A 41 15.76 -7.21 7.93
CA SER A 41 16.65 -6.87 9.05
C SER A 41 16.37 -7.80 10.24
N PRO A 42 17.24 -8.80 10.53
CA PRO A 42 17.00 -9.78 11.59
C PRO A 42 16.84 -9.13 12.98
N ASP A 43 17.51 -8.01 13.21
CA ASP A 43 17.44 -7.26 14.48
C ASP A 43 16.02 -6.77 14.80
N ILE A 44 15.20 -6.50 13.78
CA ILE A 44 13.80 -6.10 13.95
C ILE A 44 12.95 -7.24 14.53
N LEU A 45 13.35 -8.48 14.28
CA LEU A 45 12.67 -9.69 14.75
C LEU A 45 13.13 -10.17 16.13
N ALA A 46 14.11 -9.50 16.76
CA ALA A 46 14.69 -9.94 18.03
C ALA A 46 13.65 -10.11 19.15
N ASP A 47 12.62 -9.25 19.15
CA ASP A 47 11.53 -9.28 20.14
C ASP A 47 10.30 -10.07 19.67
N VAL A 48 10.34 -10.67 18.48
CA VAL A 48 9.25 -11.50 17.96
C VAL A 48 9.36 -12.91 18.54
N PRO A 49 8.27 -13.52 19.04
CA PRO A 49 8.26 -14.92 19.46
C PRO A 49 8.88 -15.84 18.40
N GLY A 50 9.74 -16.77 18.82
CA GLY A 50 10.56 -17.56 17.89
C GLY A 50 9.77 -18.47 16.95
N ASP A 51 8.55 -18.82 17.31
CA ASP A 51 7.57 -19.55 16.51
C ASP A 51 6.90 -18.68 15.43
N LEU A 52 6.85 -17.36 15.64
CA LEU A 52 6.37 -16.38 14.64
C LEU A 52 7.50 -15.83 13.77
N ALA A 53 8.73 -15.75 14.28
CA ALA A 53 9.86 -15.17 13.56
C ALA A 53 10.35 -16.08 12.40
N LEU A 54 9.91 -15.79 11.18
CA LEU A 54 10.32 -16.49 9.97
C LEU A 54 11.64 -15.94 9.43
N LYS A 55 12.69 -16.74 9.52
CA LYS A 55 14.05 -16.35 9.11
C LYS A 55 14.24 -16.32 7.60
N ASP A 56 13.76 -17.35 6.91
CA ASP A 56 13.83 -17.45 5.45
C ASP A 56 12.42 -17.35 4.88
N LEU A 57 12.18 -16.34 4.03
CA LEU A 57 10.90 -16.16 3.38
C LEU A 57 10.56 -17.31 2.44
N ALA A 58 11.53 -18.11 1.99
CA ALA A 58 11.27 -19.34 1.21
C ALA A 58 10.35 -20.33 1.94
N ASP A 59 10.37 -20.31 3.28
CA ASP A 59 9.63 -21.23 4.13
C ASP A 59 8.23 -20.74 4.52
N PHE A 60 7.78 -19.59 3.99
CA PHE A 60 6.49 -18.96 4.38
C PHE A 60 5.28 -19.91 4.29
N ALA A 61 5.29 -20.82 3.31
CA ALA A 61 4.20 -21.76 3.09
C ALA A 61 4.09 -22.82 4.21
N GLN A 62 5.18 -23.09 4.96
CA GLN A 62 5.17 -24.03 6.08
C GLN A 62 4.24 -23.54 7.20
N SER A 63 4.16 -22.22 7.40
CA SER A 63 3.23 -21.59 8.33
C SER A 63 1.78 -21.62 7.84
N SER A 64 1.48 -22.13 6.64
CA SER A 64 0.14 -22.25 6.05
C SER A 64 -0.75 -20.99 6.18
N PRO A 65 -0.29 -19.81 5.70
CA PRO A 65 -1.07 -18.57 5.73
C PRO A 65 -2.28 -18.62 4.80
N ASP A 66 -3.41 -18.04 5.21
CA ASP A 66 -4.55 -17.73 4.33
C ASP A 66 -4.35 -16.40 3.56
N LEU A 67 -3.53 -15.50 4.11
CA LEU A 67 -3.16 -14.22 3.52
C LEU A 67 -1.73 -13.83 3.92
N VAL A 68 -0.92 -13.39 2.97
CA VAL A 68 0.37 -12.74 3.24
C VAL A 68 0.26 -11.25 2.96
N VAL A 69 0.70 -10.41 3.90
CA VAL A 69 0.63 -8.95 3.82
C VAL A 69 2.04 -8.38 3.79
N GLU A 70 2.40 -7.70 2.71
CA GLU A 70 3.70 -7.06 2.53
C GLU A 70 3.60 -5.56 2.80
N MET A 71 4.46 -5.05 3.69
CA MET A 71 4.54 -3.65 4.15
C MET A 71 6.00 -3.17 4.23
N ALA A 72 6.85 -3.61 3.31
CA ALA A 72 8.29 -3.40 3.32
C ALA A 72 8.77 -2.50 2.17
N HIS A 73 8.86 -3.05 0.96
CA HIS A 73 9.41 -2.39 -0.22
C HIS A 73 8.89 -3.09 -1.48
N PRO A 74 8.65 -2.38 -2.60
CA PRO A 74 8.16 -3.01 -3.83
C PRO A 74 9.07 -4.12 -4.38
N ASP A 75 10.35 -4.15 -3.99
CA ASP A 75 11.26 -5.25 -4.37
C ASP A 75 10.88 -6.59 -3.77
N VAL A 76 10.19 -6.61 -2.62
CA VAL A 76 9.63 -7.85 -2.07
C VAL A 76 8.62 -8.43 -3.05
N THR A 77 7.70 -7.62 -3.57
CA THR A 77 6.74 -8.05 -4.59
C THR A 77 7.45 -8.52 -5.86
N ARG A 78 8.50 -7.81 -6.32
CA ARG A 78 9.28 -8.22 -7.50
C ARG A 78 9.93 -9.59 -7.34
N GLN A 79 10.47 -9.87 -6.15
CA GLN A 79 11.24 -11.10 -5.90
C GLN A 79 10.35 -12.28 -5.48
N TRP A 80 9.29 -12.01 -4.72
CA TRP A 80 8.51 -13.04 -4.02
C TRP A 80 7.04 -13.07 -4.39
N GLY A 81 6.51 -12.03 -5.05
CA GLY A 81 5.09 -11.90 -5.35
C GLY A 81 4.52 -13.12 -6.08
N GLN A 82 5.21 -13.60 -7.13
CA GLN A 82 4.79 -14.81 -7.84
C GLN A 82 4.66 -16.02 -6.91
N LYS A 83 5.74 -16.32 -6.17
CA LYS A 83 5.81 -17.50 -5.28
C LYS A 83 4.75 -17.45 -4.19
N ILE A 84 4.47 -16.26 -3.65
CA ILE A 84 3.42 -16.07 -2.64
C ILE A 84 2.05 -16.34 -3.27
N VAL A 85 1.76 -15.72 -4.42
CA VAL A 85 0.45 -15.85 -5.10
C VAL A 85 0.21 -17.28 -5.60
N GLU A 86 1.24 -18.05 -5.94
CA GLU A 86 1.11 -19.48 -6.26
C GLU A 86 0.61 -20.33 -5.08
N LYS A 87 0.72 -19.84 -3.83
CA LYS A 87 0.42 -20.61 -2.61
C LYS A 87 -0.74 -20.06 -1.80
N THR A 88 -0.93 -18.74 -1.78
CA THR A 88 -1.90 -18.08 -0.90
C THR A 88 -2.32 -16.71 -1.43
N ASN A 89 -3.30 -16.08 -0.78
CA ASN A 89 -3.67 -14.71 -1.11
C ASN A 89 -2.55 -13.74 -0.71
N TYR A 90 -2.39 -12.67 -1.46
CA TYR A 90 -1.34 -11.69 -1.24
C TYR A 90 -1.91 -10.28 -1.16
N MET A 91 -1.55 -9.52 -0.13
CA MET A 91 -1.80 -8.09 -0.04
C MET A 91 -0.48 -7.34 -0.16
N LEU A 92 -0.32 -6.53 -1.21
CA LEU A 92 0.83 -5.66 -1.39
C LEU A 92 0.50 -4.22 -0.98
N VAL A 93 1.22 -3.70 0.02
CA VAL A 93 1.11 -2.30 0.45
C VAL A 93 2.09 -1.42 -0.33
N SER A 94 3.21 -2.00 -0.80
CA SER A 94 4.15 -1.34 -1.69
C SER A 94 3.67 -1.31 -3.14
N VAL A 95 2.54 -0.64 -3.38
CA VAL A 95 1.79 -0.64 -4.66
C VAL A 95 2.59 -0.12 -5.86
N THR A 96 3.66 0.66 -5.63
CA THR A 96 4.55 1.12 -6.72
C THR A 96 5.18 -0.01 -7.53
N ALA A 97 5.20 -1.26 -7.03
CA ALA A 97 5.57 -2.44 -7.82
C ALA A 97 4.68 -2.65 -9.05
N MET A 98 3.39 -2.30 -8.96
CA MET A 98 2.40 -2.47 -10.04
C MET A 98 2.58 -1.49 -11.20
N ALA A 99 3.45 -0.48 -11.05
CA ALA A 99 3.83 0.39 -12.16
C ALA A 99 4.72 -0.34 -13.19
N ASP A 100 5.25 -1.52 -12.85
CA ASP A 100 5.90 -2.41 -13.79
C ASP A 100 4.86 -3.35 -14.42
N ARG A 101 4.71 -3.27 -15.75
CA ARG A 101 3.71 -4.05 -16.49
C ARG A 101 3.98 -5.55 -16.41
N GLU A 102 5.24 -5.96 -16.38
CA GLU A 102 5.60 -7.37 -16.33
C GLU A 102 5.21 -7.96 -14.96
N ILE A 103 5.42 -7.19 -13.88
CA ILE A 103 5.02 -7.58 -12.53
C ILE A 103 3.50 -7.63 -12.39
N GLU A 104 2.79 -6.60 -12.87
CA GLU A 104 1.32 -6.54 -12.85
C GLU A 104 0.70 -7.76 -13.57
N GLN A 105 1.14 -8.03 -14.80
CA GLN A 105 0.66 -9.16 -15.60
C GLN A 105 1.01 -10.51 -14.96
N MET A 106 2.24 -10.68 -14.49
CA MET A 106 2.68 -11.91 -13.82
C MET A 106 1.80 -12.21 -12.61
N LEU A 107 1.51 -11.23 -11.76
CA LEU A 107 0.67 -11.42 -10.57
C LEU A 107 -0.77 -11.77 -10.95
N GLU A 108 -1.33 -11.09 -11.96
CA GLU A 108 -2.68 -11.35 -12.44
C GLU A 108 -2.82 -12.78 -13.00
N GLU A 109 -1.90 -13.20 -13.88
CA GLU A 109 -1.90 -14.53 -14.48
C GLU A 109 -1.69 -15.63 -13.43
N THR A 110 -0.77 -15.40 -12.49
CA THR A 110 -0.48 -16.35 -11.40
C THR A 110 -1.70 -16.53 -10.50
N ALA A 111 -2.36 -15.42 -10.12
CA ALA A 111 -3.56 -15.45 -9.29
C ALA A 111 -4.69 -16.25 -9.96
N LYS A 112 -4.94 -15.99 -11.26
CA LYS A 112 -5.94 -16.73 -12.05
C LYS A 112 -5.63 -18.22 -12.11
N LYS A 113 -4.37 -18.60 -12.32
CA LYS A 113 -3.93 -20.00 -12.41
C LYS A 113 -4.02 -20.73 -11.07
N ALA A 114 -3.62 -20.08 -9.99
CA ALA A 114 -3.59 -20.68 -8.65
C ALA A 114 -4.95 -20.63 -7.92
N GLY A 115 -5.91 -19.83 -8.42
CA GLY A 115 -7.18 -19.59 -7.73
C GLY A 115 -7.02 -18.72 -6.48
N THR A 116 -5.94 -17.95 -6.40
CA THR A 116 -5.65 -17.01 -5.30
C THR A 116 -6.01 -15.59 -5.71
N ARG A 117 -5.86 -14.65 -4.77
CA ARG A 117 -6.21 -13.23 -4.98
C ARG A 117 -5.06 -12.33 -4.58
N VAL A 118 -4.93 -11.23 -5.32
CA VAL A 118 -4.02 -10.13 -5.01
C VAL A 118 -4.85 -8.93 -4.57
N PHE A 119 -4.52 -8.37 -3.41
CA PHE A 119 -5.25 -7.29 -2.78
C PHE A 119 -4.37 -6.05 -2.64
N VAL A 120 -4.93 -4.88 -2.92
CA VAL A 120 -4.28 -3.60 -2.66
C VAL A 120 -5.14 -2.85 -1.65
N PRO A 121 -4.63 -2.52 -0.46
CA PRO A 121 -5.38 -1.70 0.48
C PRO A 121 -5.44 -0.26 -0.05
N HIS A 122 -6.52 0.46 0.29
CA HIS A 122 -6.66 1.87 -0.12
C HIS A 122 -5.54 2.74 0.48
N GLY A 123 -4.96 2.33 1.61
CA GLY A 123 -3.88 3.02 2.29
C GLY A 123 -4.27 4.45 2.66
N GLY A 124 -3.51 5.41 2.16
CA GLY A 124 -3.80 6.83 2.33
C GLY A 124 -4.79 7.43 1.32
N VAL A 125 -5.35 6.65 0.40
CA VAL A 125 -6.30 7.17 -0.60
C VAL A 125 -7.66 7.37 0.05
N VAL A 126 -8.30 8.50 -0.28
CA VAL A 126 -9.71 8.79 0.01
C VAL A 126 -10.44 8.85 -1.34
N GLY A 127 -11.61 8.23 -1.47
CA GLY A 127 -12.37 8.18 -2.72
C GLY A 127 -11.90 7.13 -3.73
N SER A 128 -11.15 6.10 -3.29
CA SER A 128 -10.70 5.00 -4.16
C SER A 128 -11.86 4.16 -4.71
N ASP A 129 -12.93 4.04 -3.94
CA ASP A 129 -14.21 3.44 -4.31
C ASP A 129 -14.84 4.17 -5.50
N ALA A 130 -15.04 5.48 -5.40
CA ALA A 130 -15.62 6.29 -6.46
C ALA A 130 -14.78 6.22 -7.74
N LEU A 131 -13.45 6.24 -7.61
CA LEU A 131 -12.52 6.06 -8.73
C LEU A 131 -12.71 4.69 -9.41
N LEU A 132 -12.80 3.62 -8.62
CA LEU A 132 -12.92 2.25 -9.13
C LEU A 132 -14.28 2.00 -9.79
N GLU A 133 -15.37 2.48 -9.20
CA GLU A 133 -16.73 2.26 -9.73
C GLU A 133 -16.97 2.99 -11.05
N ASN A 134 -16.34 4.14 -11.25
CA ASN A 134 -16.50 4.98 -12.45
C ASN A 134 -15.32 4.87 -13.42
N ARG A 135 -14.53 3.80 -13.30
CA ARG A 135 -13.26 3.62 -14.02
C ARG A 135 -13.37 3.79 -15.54
N ASP A 136 -14.46 3.31 -16.12
CA ASP A 136 -14.73 3.36 -17.55
C ASP A 136 -15.31 4.71 -18.02
N VAL A 137 -15.67 5.59 -17.09
CA VAL A 137 -16.29 6.90 -17.35
C VAL A 137 -15.26 8.04 -17.29
N TRP A 138 -14.21 7.88 -16.50
CA TRP A 138 -13.19 8.92 -16.33
C TRP A 138 -12.43 9.23 -17.63
N GLU A 139 -12.42 10.51 -17.99
CA GLU A 139 -11.63 11.08 -19.06
C GLU A 139 -10.23 11.48 -18.56
N SER A 140 -10.17 12.08 -17.36
CA SER A 140 -8.92 12.44 -16.67
C SER A 140 -8.93 12.06 -15.19
N VAL A 141 -7.74 11.77 -14.66
CA VAL A 141 -7.47 11.62 -13.22
C VAL A 141 -6.13 12.28 -12.93
N ASP A 142 -6.17 13.37 -12.19
CA ASP A 142 -5.02 14.19 -11.80
C ASP A 142 -4.76 14.04 -10.31
N ILE A 143 -3.50 13.83 -9.94
CA ILE A 143 -3.04 13.69 -8.56
C ILE A 143 -2.05 14.81 -8.27
N VAL A 144 -2.29 15.56 -7.20
CA VAL A 144 -1.33 16.53 -6.68
C VAL A 144 -0.91 16.11 -5.28
N MET A 145 0.37 15.80 -5.11
CA MET A 145 0.97 15.56 -3.80
C MET A 145 1.89 16.72 -3.42
N LYS A 146 1.64 17.30 -2.25
CA LYS A 146 2.43 18.38 -1.66
C LYS A 146 3.04 17.92 -0.36
N LYS A 147 4.35 18.05 -0.20
CA LYS A 147 5.07 17.64 1.02
C LYS A 147 6.21 18.57 1.37
N ASN A 148 6.65 18.52 2.62
CA ASN A 148 7.95 19.09 2.97
C ASN A 148 9.07 18.28 2.28
N PRO A 149 10.11 18.91 1.71
CA PRO A 149 11.23 18.20 1.07
C PRO A 149 11.94 17.21 2.00
N LYS A 150 11.91 17.42 3.32
CA LYS A 150 12.47 16.48 4.32
C LYS A 150 11.73 15.14 4.42
N ASN A 151 10.51 15.05 3.86
CA ASN A 151 9.66 13.85 3.89
C ASN A 151 9.56 13.14 2.53
N VAL A 152 10.42 13.54 1.57
CA VAL A 152 10.49 12.97 0.23
C VAL A 152 11.95 12.65 -0.07
N ASP A 153 12.19 11.54 -0.75
CA ASP A 153 13.54 11.16 -1.18
C ASP A 153 14.01 12.04 -2.35
N CYS A 154 14.33 13.31 -2.08
CA CYS A 154 14.76 14.29 -3.08
C CYS A 154 16.06 13.86 -3.79
N ALA A 155 16.89 13.03 -3.14
CA ALA A 155 18.12 12.51 -3.72
C ALA A 155 17.85 11.63 -4.94
N ALA A 156 16.67 11.00 -5.03
CA ALA A 156 16.26 10.21 -6.20
C ALA A 156 16.19 11.02 -7.51
N VAL A 157 16.13 12.35 -7.43
CA VAL A 157 16.18 13.26 -8.58
C VAL A 157 17.40 14.18 -8.54
N GLY A 158 18.42 13.84 -7.74
CA GLY A 158 19.68 14.60 -7.65
C GLY A 158 19.57 15.90 -6.87
N LEU A 159 18.55 16.06 -6.04
CA LEU A 159 18.34 17.24 -5.21
C LEU A 159 18.63 16.94 -3.73
N ASN A 160 19.29 17.88 -3.06
CA ASN A 160 19.42 17.86 -1.62
C ASN A 160 18.21 18.60 -0.99
N PRO A 161 17.44 17.98 -0.08
CA PRO A 161 16.25 18.60 0.50
C PRO A 161 16.56 19.92 1.23
N ASP A 162 17.77 20.09 1.78
CA ASP A 162 18.16 21.31 2.50
C ASP A 162 18.46 22.49 1.56
N ASP A 163 18.69 22.24 0.27
CA ASP A 163 18.99 23.27 -0.74
C ASP A 163 17.70 23.84 -1.37
N ILE A 164 16.55 23.19 -1.18
CA ILE A 164 15.24 23.63 -1.67
C ILE A 164 14.73 24.78 -0.79
N LYS A 165 14.62 25.99 -1.37
CA LYS A 165 14.19 27.20 -0.65
C LYS A 165 12.78 27.68 -0.98
N GLU A 166 12.20 27.18 -2.06
CA GLU A 166 10.88 27.57 -2.55
C GLU A 166 10.12 26.35 -3.09
N GLU A 167 8.87 26.56 -3.47
CA GLU A 167 8.05 25.52 -4.09
C GLU A 167 8.76 24.96 -5.33
N THR A 168 9.03 23.65 -5.31
CA THR A 168 9.80 22.96 -6.35
C THR A 168 9.04 21.72 -6.80
N VAL A 169 8.82 21.62 -8.11
CA VAL A 169 8.24 20.42 -8.74
C VAL A 169 9.32 19.35 -8.85
N LEU A 170 9.13 18.22 -8.17
CA LEU A 170 10.02 17.06 -8.27
C LEU A 170 9.65 16.14 -9.43
N TYR A 171 8.36 16.10 -9.77
CA TYR A 171 7.84 15.29 -10.86
C TYR A 171 6.53 15.84 -11.40
N ASP A 172 6.37 15.80 -12.72
CA ASP A 172 5.16 16.18 -13.44
C ASP A 172 5.00 15.26 -14.66
N GLY A 173 3.91 14.49 -14.74
CA GLY A 173 3.65 13.55 -15.83
C GLY A 173 2.90 12.29 -15.44
N PRO A 174 2.91 11.23 -16.28
CA PRO A 174 2.18 9.99 -15.99
C PRO A 174 2.60 9.31 -14.69
N THR A 175 1.66 8.69 -13.97
CA THR A 175 1.94 7.98 -12.71
C THR A 175 3.00 6.89 -12.87
N ARG A 176 3.06 6.21 -14.03
CA ARG A 176 4.06 5.17 -14.29
C ARG A 176 5.50 5.66 -14.05
N GLY A 177 5.80 6.90 -14.41
CA GLY A 177 7.16 7.44 -14.30
C GLY A 177 7.55 7.94 -12.91
N VAL A 178 6.59 8.24 -12.03
CA VAL A 178 6.88 8.69 -10.65
C VAL A 178 7.17 7.50 -9.72
N CYS A 179 6.51 6.37 -9.94
CA CYS A 179 6.63 5.17 -9.10
C CYS A 179 8.07 4.64 -8.92
N PRO A 180 8.89 4.45 -9.98
CA PRO A 180 10.26 3.97 -9.80
C PRO A 180 11.19 5.04 -9.21
N LYS A 181 10.87 6.33 -9.35
CA LYS A 181 11.67 7.43 -8.79
C LYS A 181 11.46 7.57 -7.28
N PHE A 182 10.22 7.43 -6.81
CA PHE A 182 9.87 7.65 -5.41
C PHE A 182 9.11 6.46 -4.79
N PRO A 183 9.67 5.23 -4.85
CA PRO A 183 8.93 3.99 -4.55
C PRO A 183 8.32 3.94 -3.15
N ARG A 184 8.91 4.66 -2.18
CA ARG A 184 8.43 4.75 -0.79
C ARG A 184 7.43 5.89 -0.55
N ASN A 185 7.36 6.89 -1.42
CA ASN A 185 6.57 8.10 -1.18
C ASN A 185 5.26 8.16 -1.98
N VAL A 186 5.18 7.43 -3.10
CA VAL A 186 4.06 7.55 -4.07
C VAL A 186 3.22 6.29 -4.23
N ASN A 187 3.16 5.43 -3.20
CA ASN A 187 2.20 4.32 -3.16
C ASN A 187 0.76 4.83 -3.34
N THR A 188 0.40 5.99 -2.77
CA THR A 188 -0.90 6.62 -2.99
C THR A 188 -1.17 6.94 -4.46
N HIS A 189 -0.16 7.40 -5.22
CA HIS A 189 -0.33 7.64 -6.65
C HIS A 189 -0.58 6.33 -7.40
N ALA A 190 0.20 5.29 -7.08
CA ALA A 190 0.06 3.96 -7.66
C ALA A 190 -1.33 3.36 -7.38
N THR A 191 -1.83 3.46 -6.15
CA THR A 191 -3.19 3.01 -5.79
C THR A 191 -4.26 3.77 -6.56
N ILE A 192 -4.15 5.09 -6.68
CA ILE A 192 -5.12 5.91 -7.46
C ILE A 192 -5.11 5.52 -8.94
N ALA A 193 -3.93 5.33 -9.54
CA ALA A 193 -3.83 4.88 -10.92
C ALA A 193 -4.42 3.47 -11.12
N LEU A 194 -4.18 2.56 -10.16
CA LEU A 194 -4.72 1.21 -10.17
C LEU A 194 -6.22 1.15 -9.88
N ALA A 195 -6.81 2.14 -9.22
CA ALA A 195 -8.26 2.26 -9.06
C ALA A 195 -8.92 2.98 -10.26
N GLY A 196 -8.30 4.04 -10.74
CA GLY A 196 -8.77 4.88 -11.85
C GLY A 196 -8.25 4.42 -13.22
N ILE A 197 -7.90 5.37 -14.08
CA ILE A 197 -7.69 5.14 -15.52
C ILE A 197 -6.33 4.50 -15.92
N GLY A 198 -5.60 3.94 -14.96
CA GLY A 198 -4.33 3.25 -15.19
C GLY A 198 -3.10 4.16 -15.16
N PHE A 199 -1.93 3.55 -14.94
CA PHE A 199 -0.66 4.25 -14.69
C PHE A 199 -0.19 5.20 -15.78
N ASP A 200 -0.56 4.97 -17.04
CA ASP A 200 -0.13 5.80 -18.17
C ASP A 200 -1.02 7.02 -18.39
N ARG A 201 -2.31 6.92 -18.02
CA ARG A 201 -3.28 7.99 -18.24
C ARG A 201 -3.51 8.85 -17.00
N THR A 202 -3.28 8.31 -15.81
CA THR A 202 -3.32 9.10 -14.58
C THR A 202 -2.11 10.03 -14.52
N HIS A 203 -2.37 11.31 -14.28
CA HIS A 203 -1.36 12.35 -14.19
C HIS A 203 -0.95 12.56 -12.73
N SER A 204 0.36 12.67 -12.48
CA SER A 204 0.97 12.80 -11.17
C SER A 204 1.84 14.03 -11.10
N LEU A 205 1.50 14.92 -10.17
CA LEU A 205 2.30 16.08 -9.80
C LEU A 205 2.81 15.89 -8.36
N LEU A 206 4.13 15.88 -8.18
CA LEU A 206 4.78 15.84 -6.88
C LEU A 206 5.56 17.14 -6.66
N VAL A 207 5.12 17.91 -5.67
CA VAL A 207 5.68 19.22 -5.34
C VAL A 207 6.15 19.22 -3.90
N VAL A 208 7.24 19.93 -3.66
CA VAL A 208 7.76 20.15 -2.31
C VAL A 208 7.95 21.62 -1.99
N ASN A 209 7.76 21.99 -0.73
CA ASN A 209 8.08 23.33 -0.21
C ASN A 209 8.52 23.20 1.26
N PRO A 210 9.67 23.80 1.66
CA PRO A 210 10.17 23.75 3.03
C PRO A 210 9.25 24.41 4.07
N GLU A 211 8.36 25.32 3.66
CA GLU A 211 7.42 26.01 4.55
C GLU A 211 6.19 25.17 4.91
N TRP A 212 5.91 24.09 4.16
CA TRP A 212 4.74 23.25 4.43
C TRP A 212 4.95 22.37 5.67
N ASN A 213 3.98 22.46 6.58
CA ASN A 213 3.86 21.66 7.80
C ASN A 213 2.76 20.58 7.70
N THR A 214 2.10 20.49 6.55
CA THR A 214 1.12 19.45 6.21
C THR A 214 1.57 18.69 4.96
N ALA A 215 1.19 17.42 4.88
CA ALA A 215 1.21 16.64 3.66
C ALA A 215 -0.19 16.65 3.05
N VAL A 216 -0.25 16.89 1.74
CA VAL A 216 -1.50 16.92 0.99
C VAL A 216 -1.46 15.89 -0.13
N VAL A 217 -2.57 15.20 -0.34
CA VAL A 217 -2.85 14.47 -1.57
C VAL A 217 -4.23 14.89 -2.05
N ALA A 218 -4.28 15.57 -3.20
CA ALA A 218 -5.49 15.96 -3.88
C ALA A 218 -5.70 15.11 -5.13
N ILE A 219 -6.96 14.72 -5.36
CA ILE A 219 -7.42 13.97 -6.53
C ILE A 219 -8.47 14.82 -7.21
N HIS A 220 -8.32 14.92 -8.53
CA HIS A 220 -9.31 15.54 -9.40
C HIS A 220 -9.58 14.59 -10.57
N ALA A 221 -10.77 14.00 -10.61
CA ALA A 221 -11.16 13.07 -11.65
C ALA A 221 -12.42 13.58 -12.36
N LYS A 222 -12.39 13.57 -13.70
CA LYS A 222 -13.44 14.14 -14.54
C LYS A 222 -13.95 13.11 -15.53
N GLY A 223 -15.26 13.05 -15.70
CA GLY A 223 -15.93 12.28 -16.72
C GLY A 223 -17.33 12.83 -17.01
N PRO A 224 -18.04 12.30 -18.03
CA PRO A 224 -19.38 12.75 -18.37
C PRO A 224 -20.35 12.64 -17.18
N GLY A 225 -20.86 13.78 -16.71
CA GLY A 225 -21.83 13.84 -15.61
C GLY A 225 -21.24 13.60 -14.22
N VAL A 226 -19.91 13.52 -14.09
CA VAL A 226 -19.23 13.32 -12.80
C VAL A 226 -17.93 14.13 -12.72
N ASP A 227 -17.79 14.89 -11.63
CA ASP A 227 -16.59 15.67 -11.31
C ASP A 227 -16.25 15.43 -9.84
N LEU A 228 -15.13 14.76 -9.59
CA LEU A 228 -14.70 14.33 -8.27
C LEU A 228 -13.52 15.19 -7.82
N HIS A 229 -13.70 15.90 -6.71
CA HIS A 229 -12.64 16.60 -5.99
C HIS A 229 -12.52 16.05 -4.58
N VAL A 230 -11.37 15.46 -4.27
CA VAL A 230 -11.08 14.93 -2.93
C VAL A 230 -9.69 15.36 -2.52
N GLU A 231 -9.55 15.84 -1.28
CA GLU A 231 -8.26 16.20 -0.72
C GLU A 231 -8.11 15.61 0.68
N ARG A 232 -6.95 15.00 0.92
CA ARG A 232 -6.52 14.58 2.25
C ARG A 232 -5.37 15.48 2.70
N ILE A 233 -5.54 16.09 3.88
CA ILE A 233 -4.55 16.95 4.52
C ILE A 233 -4.16 16.32 5.86
N GLU A 234 -2.88 15.99 6.03
CA GLU A 234 -2.33 15.40 7.25
C GLU A 234 -1.24 16.31 7.82
N SER A 235 -1.30 16.61 9.12
CA SER A 235 -0.21 17.33 9.79
C SER A 235 1.06 16.48 9.82
N ILE A 236 2.21 17.09 9.54
CA ILE A 236 3.53 16.46 9.70
C ILE A 236 3.89 16.50 11.19
N THR A 237 3.21 15.68 12.01
CA THR A 237 3.65 15.36 13.36
C THR A 237 4.51 14.10 13.26
N GLY A 238 5.61 13.99 14.01
CA GLY A 238 6.60 12.91 13.87
C GLY A 238 6.10 11.47 14.19
N VAL A 239 4.79 11.26 14.26
CA VAL A 239 4.14 9.95 14.35
C VAL A 239 3.60 9.63 12.95
N PRO A 240 4.09 8.56 12.28
CA PRO A 240 3.56 8.13 10.99
C PRO A 240 2.04 8.01 11.03
N GLY A 241 1.37 8.53 10.00
CA GLY A 241 -0.08 8.69 9.95
C GLY A 241 -0.83 7.41 10.35
N ALA A 242 -1.65 7.52 11.40
CA ALA A 242 -2.52 6.46 11.91
C ALA A 242 -3.42 5.84 10.83
N SER A 243 -3.65 6.56 9.73
CA SER A 243 -4.47 6.15 8.60
C SER A 243 -3.94 4.91 7.87
N THR A 244 -2.62 4.76 7.71
CA THR A 244 -2.07 3.64 6.90
C THR A 244 -2.16 2.29 7.62
N PRO A 245 -1.71 2.14 8.88
CA PRO A 245 -1.92 0.90 9.63
C PRO A 245 -3.41 0.53 9.77
N ALA A 246 -4.27 1.52 10.05
CA ALA A 246 -5.71 1.30 10.15
C ALA A 246 -6.32 0.83 8.83
N SER A 247 -5.91 1.40 7.70
CA SER A 247 -6.36 0.96 6.36
C SER A 247 -5.98 -0.50 6.10
N ILE A 248 -4.74 -0.88 6.40
CA ILE A 248 -4.26 -2.25 6.21
C ILE A 248 -5.04 -3.20 7.10
N TYR A 249 -5.14 -2.90 8.40
CA TYR A 249 -5.92 -3.68 9.36
C TYR A 249 -7.37 -3.87 8.91
N ASN A 250 -8.06 -2.79 8.54
CA ASN A 250 -9.43 -2.86 8.07
C ASN A 250 -9.55 -3.65 6.76
N SER A 251 -8.58 -3.54 5.85
CA SER A 251 -8.58 -4.33 4.61
C SER A 251 -8.40 -5.83 4.89
N ILE A 252 -7.52 -6.19 5.83
CA ILE A 252 -7.33 -7.57 6.28
C ILE A 252 -8.62 -8.07 6.94
N GLN A 253 -9.21 -7.28 7.83
CA GLN A 253 -10.51 -7.60 8.42
C GLN A 253 -11.56 -7.82 7.34
N MET A 254 -11.68 -6.96 6.33
CA MET A 254 -12.68 -7.17 5.27
C MET A 254 -12.48 -8.45 4.45
N ILE A 255 -11.24 -8.94 4.35
CA ILE A 255 -10.90 -10.20 3.67
C ILE A 255 -11.18 -11.41 4.58
N GLY A 256 -10.83 -11.32 5.86
CA GLY A 256 -10.93 -12.41 6.84
C GLY A 256 -12.24 -12.46 7.62
N ALA A 257 -12.97 -11.35 7.69
CA ALA A 257 -14.23 -11.22 8.41
C ALA A 257 -15.31 -12.00 7.70
N THR A 258 -15.65 -13.12 8.32
CA THR A 258 -16.77 -13.99 7.94
C THR A 258 -17.90 -13.93 8.99
N GLY A 259 -17.79 -13.03 9.97
CA GLY A 259 -18.71 -12.89 11.10
C GLY A 259 -20.03 -12.19 10.76
N PRO A 260 -21.08 -12.37 11.58
CA PRO A 260 -22.36 -11.69 11.43
C PRO A 260 -22.22 -10.18 11.71
N GLY A 261 -22.95 -9.34 10.97
CA GLY A 261 -22.94 -7.89 11.20
C GLY A 261 -23.23 -7.08 9.95
N ILE A 262 -23.16 -5.75 10.09
CA ILE A 262 -23.19 -4.81 8.97
C ILE A 262 -21.74 -4.53 8.56
N HIS A 263 -21.41 -4.87 7.32
CA HIS A 263 -20.08 -4.69 6.76
C HIS A 263 -20.16 -3.63 5.66
N LEU A 264 -19.50 -2.50 5.83
CA LEU A 264 -19.33 -1.51 4.78
C LEU A 264 -18.05 -1.87 4.01
N ARG A 265 -18.14 -1.97 2.68
CA ARG A 265 -17.02 -2.33 1.80
C ARG A 265 -16.64 -1.14 0.95
#